data_AF-A0A933RJK7-F1
#
_entry.id   AF-A0A933RJK7-F1
#
_cell.length_a   1.000
_cell.length_b   1.000
_cell.length_c   1.000
_cell.angle_alpha   90.00
_cell.angle_beta   90.00
_cell.angle_gamma   90.00
#
_symmetry.space_group_name_H-M   'P 1'
#
loop_
_entity.id
_entity.type
_entity.pdbx_description
1 polymer ?
#
loop_
_entity_poly.entity_id
_entity_poly.type
_entity_poly.pdbx_seq_one_letter_code
_entity_poly.pdbx_strand_id
1 'polypeptide(L)'
;LVPISNEYEIFRYDQFVHIVGFGVATLVMYHLIRPKLRPDLKKSVGLSIVVVMAGLGVGALNEIIEFTATVLVPETGVGGYVNTSLDLVSDLIGAILALFVIRIRRPREQLR
;
A
#
# COMPACT_ATOMS: atom_id res chain seq x y z
N LEU A 1 16.38 11.25 -0.94
CA LEU A 1 15.08 11.50 -0.28
C LEU A 1 15.24 12.61 0.73
N VAL A 2 14.40 13.65 0.70
CA VAL A 2 14.54 14.82 1.59
C VAL A 2 14.12 14.44 3.02
N PRO A 3 15.03 14.53 4.01
CA PRO A 3 14.70 14.22 5.40
C PRO A 3 13.86 15.36 6.02
N ILE A 4 12.82 14.99 6.78
CA ILE A 4 12.03 15.96 7.57
C ILE A 4 12.68 16.17 8.95
N SER A 5 13.51 15.22 9.40
CA SER A 5 14.34 15.31 10.62
C SER A 5 15.74 14.74 10.35
N ASN A 6 16.77 15.37 10.94
CA ASN A 6 18.14 14.87 10.91
C ASN A 6 18.47 13.94 12.09
N GLU A 7 17.60 13.89 13.11
CA GLU A 7 17.80 13.06 14.32
C GLU A 7 17.00 11.76 14.27
N TYR A 8 15.90 11.74 13.50
CA TYR A 8 15.06 10.57 13.33
C TYR A 8 14.92 10.29 11.83
N GLU A 9 15.30 9.10 11.37
CA GLU A 9 15.00 8.62 10.00
C GLU A 9 13.49 8.36 9.77
N ILE A 10 12.66 8.84 10.69
CA ILE A 10 11.24 8.57 10.76
C ILE A 10 10.53 9.67 9.95
N PHE A 11 9.82 9.27 8.89
CA PHE A 11 9.09 10.12 7.93
C PHE A 11 9.98 10.98 7.00
N ARG A 12 10.60 10.34 6.02
CA ARG A 12 11.04 10.97 4.76
C ARG A 12 9.83 11.16 3.83
N TYR A 13 10.01 11.94 2.76
CA TYR A 13 9.02 12.07 1.68
C TYR A 13 8.60 10.70 1.09
N ASP A 14 9.50 9.72 1.18
CA ASP A 14 9.33 8.33 0.76
C ASP A 14 8.08 7.68 1.37
N GLN A 15 7.94 7.72 2.70
CA GLN A 15 6.82 7.10 3.41
C GLN A 15 5.47 7.72 3.00
N PHE A 16 5.46 9.02 2.65
CA PHE A 16 4.24 9.65 2.11
C PHE A 16 3.89 9.11 0.72
N VAL A 17 4.90 8.94 -0.15
CA VAL A 17 4.73 8.31 -1.47
C VAL A 17 4.21 6.88 -1.32
N HIS A 18 4.71 6.13 -0.34
CA HIS A 18 4.22 4.80 0.00
C HIS A 18 2.73 4.80 0.42
N ILE A 19 2.34 5.65 1.38
CA ILE A 19 0.95 5.76 1.82
C ILE A 19 0.01 6.03 0.64
N VAL A 20 0.33 7.01 -0.21
CA VAL A 20 -0.51 7.38 -1.34
C VAL A 20 -0.48 6.31 -2.44
N GLY A 21 0.71 5.87 -2.83
CA GLY A 21 0.96 4.91 -3.89
C GLY A 21 0.30 3.56 -3.61
N PHE A 22 0.52 3.00 -2.44
CA PHE A 22 -0.04 1.69 -2.08
C PHE A 22 -1.48 1.75 -1.61
N GLY A 23 -1.96 2.93 -1.19
CA GLY A 23 -3.39 3.21 -1.14
C GLY A 23 -4.05 3.06 -2.51
N VAL A 24 -3.49 3.69 -3.54
CA VAL A 24 -3.99 3.55 -4.92
C VAL A 24 -3.84 2.11 -5.43
N ALA A 25 -2.71 1.45 -5.19
CA ALA A 25 -2.52 0.05 -5.56
C ALA A 25 -3.57 -0.86 -4.92
N THR A 26 -3.89 -0.65 -3.64
CA THR A 26 -4.96 -1.37 -2.94
C THR A 26 -6.32 -1.17 -3.58
N LEU A 27 -6.65 0.06 -3.99
CA LEU A 27 -7.89 0.35 -4.73
C LEU A 27 -7.91 -0.39 -6.07
N VAL A 28 -6.78 -0.42 -6.80
CA VAL A 28 -6.66 -1.17 -8.06
C VAL A 28 -6.90 -2.66 -7.82
N MET A 29 -6.22 -3.26 -6.82
CA MET A 29 -6.40 -4.68 -6.48
C MET A 29 -7.85 -5.01 -6.14
N TYR A 30 -8.54 -4.13 -5.40
CA TYR A 30 -9.96 -4.30 -5.14
C TYR A 30 -10.82 -4.31 -6.42
N HIS A 31 -10.56 -3.40 -7.37
CA HIS A 31 -11.32 -3.35 -8.64
C HIS A 31 -10.99 -4.53 -9.56
N LEU A 32 -9.79 -5.12 -9.46
CA LEU A 32 -9.42 -6.33 -10.19
C LEU A 32 -10.02 -7.61 -9.60
N ILE A 33 -10.18 -7.67 -8.28
CA ILE A 33 -10.67 -8.85 -7.56
C ILE A 33 -12.20 -8.88 -7.50
N ARG A 34 -12.85 -7.78 -7.10
CA ARG A 34 -14.30 -7.76 -6.81
C ARG A 34 -15.19 -8.29 -7.95
N PRO A 35 -14.97 -7.95 -9.24
CA PRO A 35 -15.84 -8.43 -10.32
C PRO A 35 -15.83 -9.95 -10.49
N LYS A 36 -14.73 -10.60 -10.10
CA LYS A 36 -14.53 -12.06 -10.20
C LYS A 36 -15.16 -12.83 -9.04
N LEU A 37 -15.73 -12.13 -8.05
CA LEU A 37 -16.32 -12.75 -6.86
C LEU A 37 -17.83 -12.92 -6.99
N ARG A 38 -18.33 -14.00 -6.37
CA ARG A 38 -19.76 -14.23 -6.19
C ARG A 38 -20.40 -13.09 -5.37
N PRO A 39 -21.68 -12.75 -5.60
CA PRO A 39 -22.33 -11.59 -4.95
C PRO A 39 -22.27 -11.59 -3.41
N ASP A 40 -22.43 -12.76 -2.79
CA ASP A 40 -22.35 -12.99 -1.34
C ASP A 40 -20.97 -12.65 -0.76
N LEU A 41 -19.91 -12.92 -1.52
CA LEU A 41 -18.53 -12.65 -1.09
C LEU A 41 -18.12 -11.18 -1.21
N LYS A 42 -18.83 -10.38 -2.03
CA LYS A 42 -18.48 -8.97 -2.28
C LYS A 42 -18.57 -8.10 -1.03
N LYS A 43 -19.27 -8.52 0.03
CA LYS A 43 -19.40 -7.80 1.30
C LYS A 43 -18.69 -8.48 2.47
N SER A 44 -17.98 -9.57 2.22
CA SER A 44 -17.32 -10.33 3.28
C SER A 44 -16.17 -9.55 3.92
N VAL A 45 -15.97 -9.76 5.22
CA VAL A 45 -14.75 -9.33 5.92
C VAL A 45 -13.51 -9.97 5.27
N GLY A 46 -13.65 -11.21 4.78
CA GLY A 46 -12.61 -11.91 4.03
C GLY A 46 -12.10 -11.12 2.83
N LEU A 47 -12.98 -10.54 2.00
CA LEU A 47 -12.57 -9.68 0.89
C LEU A 47 -11.77 -8.46 1.37
N SER A 48 -12.11 -7.89 2.53
CA SER A 48 -11.38 -6.73 3.06
C SER A 48 -9.95 -7.10 3.45
N ILE A 49 -9.78 -8.25 4.12
CA ILE A 49 -8.45 -8.78 4.46
C ILE A 49 -7.66 -9.06 3.17
N VAL A 50 -8.25 -9.79 2.22
CA VAL A 50 -7.59 -10.12 0.94
C VAL A 50 -7.14 -8.87 0.19
N VAL A 51 -7.96 -7.82 0.16
CA VAL A 51 -7.62 -6.57 -0.53
C VAL A 51 -6.49 -5.82 0.15
N VAL A 52 -6.48 -5.72 1.48
CA VAL A 52 -5.38 -5.11 2.22
C VAL A 52 -4.09 -5.89 2.02
N MET A 53 -4.15 -7.23 2.14
CA MET A 53 -3.01 -8.10 1.89
C MET A 53 -2.51 -8.02 0.45
N ALA A 54 -3.41 -7.87 -0.52
CA ALA A 54 -3.03 -7.67 -1.92
C ALA A 54 -2.30 -6.34 -2.13
N GLY A 55 -2.78 -5.26 -1.51
CA GLY A 55 -2.10 -3.96 -1.52
C GLY A 55 -0.70 -4.02 -0.92
N LEU A 56 -0.59 -4.62 0.28
CA LEU A 56 0.69 -4.90 0.93
C LEU A 56 1.62 -5.78 0.08
N GLY A 57 1.08 -6.75 -0.66
CA GLY A 57 1.87 -7.59 -1.56
C GLY A 57 2.50 -6.79 -2.70
N VAL A 58 1.82 -5.75 -3.21
CA VAL A 58 2.39 -4.82 -4.19
C VAL A 58 3.44 -3.93 -3.54
N GLY A 59 3.21 -3.48 -2.30
CA GLY A 59 4.19 -2.78 -1.44
C GLY A 59 5.48 -3.56 -1.24
N ALA A 60 5.36 -4.80 -0.76
CA ALA A 60 6.49 -5.70 -0.59
C ALA A 60 7.24 -5.99 -1.91
N LEU A 61 6.54 -6.01 -3.04
CA LEU A 61 7.21 -6.13 -4.35
C LEU A 61 8.06 -4.89 -4.67
N ASN A 62 7.58 -3.69 -4.31
CA ASN A 62 8.39 -2.47 -4.44
C ASN A 62 9.66 -2.55 -3.59
N GLU A 63 9.54 -2.99 -2.33
CA GLU A 63 10.70 -3.16 -1.45
C GLU A 63 11.72 -4.17 -1.98
N ILE A 64 11.27 -5.24 -2.63
CA ILE A 64 12.17 -6.19 -3.30
C ILE A 64 12.92 -5.52 -4.46
N ILE A 65 12.25 -4.64 -5.22
CA ILE A 65 12.88 -3.88 -6.31
C ILE A 65 13.89 -2.88 -5.74
N GLU A 66 13.54 -2.16 -4.66
CA GLU A 66 14.44 -1.22 -4.00
C GLU A 66 15.67 -1.91 -3.37
N PHE A 67 15.45 -3.05 -2.74
CA PHE A 67 16.53 -3.91 -2.25
C PHE A 67 17.45 -4.32 -3.41
N THR A 68 16.88 -4.78 -4.52
CA THR A 68 17.66 -5.17 -5.71
C THR A 68 18.46 -3.98 -6.25
N ALA A 69 17.85 -2.80 -6.35
CA ALA A 69 18.54 -1.59 -6.79
C ALA A 69 19.70 -1.21 -5.86
N THR A 70 19.49 -1.30 -4.54
CA THR A 70 20.49 -0.99 -3.52
C THR A 70 21.68 -1.95 -3.54
N VAL A 71 21.45 -3.23 -3.91
CA VAL A 71 22.53 -4.21 -4.10
C VAL A 71 23.34 -3.94 -5.37
N LEU A 72 22.69 -3.46 -6.43
CA LEU A 72 23.32 -3.29 -7.75
C LEU A 72 23.96 -1.91 -7.97
N VAL A 73 23.44 -0.88 -7.31
CA VAL A 73 23.82 0.52 -7.52
C VAL A 73 24.30 1.12 -6.20
N PRO A 74 25.54 1.63 -6.13
CA PRO A 74 25.99 2.39 -4.96
C PRO A 74 25.14 3.64 -4.76
N GLU A 75 24.83 3.98 -3.50
CA GLU A 75 24.19 5.24 -3.10
C GLU A 75 22.81 5.52 -3.74
N THR A 76 21.88 4.57 -3.68
CA THR A 76 20.48 4.76 -4.12
C THR A 76 19.69 5.73 -3.23
N GLY A 77 20.10 5.88 -1.96
CA GLY A 77 19.40 6.72 -0.99
C GLY A 77 18.08 6.14 -0.46
N VAL A 78 17.79 4.87 -0.79
CA VAL A 78 16.66 4.04 -0.33
C VAL A 78 17.16 2.72 0.25
N GLY A 79 16.28 1.97 0.92
CA GLY A 79 16.57 0.65 1.47
C GLY A 79 17.25 0.66 2.85
N GLY A 80 17.68 -0.53 3.29
CA GLY A 80 18.11 -0.76 4.66
C GLY A 80 16.94 -1.11 5.59
N TYR A 81 17.24 -1.75 6.72
CA TYR A 81 16.21 -2.35 7.58
C TYR A 81 15.16 -1.35 8.06
N VAL A 82 15.59 -0.16 8.49
CA VAL A 82 14.69 0.85 9.06
C VAL A 82 13.80 1.48 7.99
N ASN A 83 14.36 1.89 6.83
CA ASN A 83 13.57 2.48 5.72
C ASN A 83 12.51 1.48 5.26
N THR A 84 12.92 0.28 4.83
CA THR A 84 12.01 -0.76 4.35
C THR A 84 10.94 -1.13 5.37
N SER A 85 11.27 -1.17 6.67
CA SER A 85 10.25 -1.42 7.70
C SER A 85 9.25 -0.29 7.81
N LEU A 86 9.69 0.97 7.73
CA LEU A 86 8.81 2.14 7.74
C LEU A 86 7.97 2.23 6.46
N ASP A 87 8.51 1.80 5.32
CA ASP A 87 7.82 1.77 4.04
C ASP A 87 6.69 0.73 4.06
N LEU A 88 6.94 -0.48 4.56
CA LEU A 88 5.89 -1.49 4.75
C LEU A 88 4.80 -1.04 5.75
N VAL A 89 5.15 -0.31 6.80
CA VAL A 89 4.16 0.29 7.72
C VAL A 89 3.35 1.37 6.98
N SER A 90 4.00 2.16 6.14
CA SER A 90 3.37 3.19 5.31
C SER A 90 2.40 2.59 4.29
N ASP A 91 2.77 1.46 3.68
CA ASP A 91 1.92 0.68 2.78
C ASP A 91 0.67 0.17 3.48
N LEU A 92 0.83 -0.34 4.71
CA LEU A 92 -0.29 -0.80 5.53
C LEU A 92 -1.26 0.34 5.80
N ILE A 93 -0.75 1.52 6.17
CA ILE A 93 -1.57 2.72 6.39
C ILE A 93 -2.32 3.09 5.10
N GLY A 94 -1.63 3.13 3.96
CA GLY A 94 -2.24 3.38 2.66
C GLY A 94 -3.36 2.39 2.32
N ALA A 95 -3.10 1.09 2.52
CA ALA A 95 -4.06 0.03 2.25
C ALA A 95 -5.31 0.10 3.16
N ILE A 96 -5.13 0.43 4.44
CA ILE A 96 -6.24 0.64 5.37
C ILE A 96 -7.09 1.85 4.96
N LEU A 97 -6.45 2.98 4.58
CA LEU A 97 -7.17 4.16 4.10
C LEU A 97 -7.97 3.86 2.83
N ALA A 98 -7.38 3.11 1.89
CA ALA A 98 -8.08 2.65 0.69
C ALA A 98 -9.31 1.78 1.04
N LEU A 99 -9.18 0.88 2.01
CA LEU A 99 -10.30 0.08 2.50
C LEU A 99 -11.42 0.96 3.09
N PHE A 100 -11.09 1.99 3.88
CA PHE A 100 -12.07 2.96 4.37
C PHE A 100 -12.78 3.67 3.22
N VAL A 101 -12.06 4.13 2.21
CA VAL A 101 -12.64 4.75 1.00
C VAL A 101 -13.62 3.81 0.29
N ILE A 102 -13.24 2.54 0.12
CA ILE A 102 -14.12 1.50 -0.48
C ILE A 102 -15.40 1.33 0.34
N ARG A 103 -15.30 1.29 1.67
CA ARG A 103 -16.46 1.11 2.56
C ARG A 103 -17.39 2.32 2.55
N ILE A 104 -16.85 3.54 2.52
CA ILE A 104 -17.64 4.78 2.53
C ILE A 104 -18.30 5.08 1.17
N ARG A 105 -17.67 4.73 0.05
CA ARG A 105 -18.22 5.02 -1.30
C ARG A 105 -19.23 3.99 -1.81
N ARG A 106 -19.27 2.79 -1.23
CA ARG A 106 -20.23 1.72 -1.58
C ARG A 106 -21.73 2.01 -1.41
N PRO A 107 -22.22 2.96 -0.59
CA PRO A 107 -23.65 3.26 -0.51
C PRO A 107 -24.28 3.76 -1.83
N ARG A 108 -23.47 4.22 -2.81
CA ARG A 108 -23.98 4.85 -4.04
C ARG A 108 -24.14 3.95 -5.26
N GLU A 109 -23.56 2.74 -5.30
CA GLU A 109 -23.75 1.81 -6.43
C GLU A 109 -25.12 1.11 -6.41
N GLN A 110 -25.94 1.28 -5.36
CA GLN A 110 -27.26 0.63 -5.22
C GLN A 110 -28.43 1.41 -5.86
N LEU A 111 -28.15 2.53 -6.55
CA LEU A 111 -29.17 3.39 -7.19
C LEU A 111 -29.09 3.38 -8.73
N ARG A 112 -28.33 2.46 -9.33
CA ARG A 112 -28.26 2.26 -10.78
C ARG A 112 -28.43 0.80 -11.14
#